data_AF-A0A8S0G5E8-F1
#
_entry.id   AF-A0A8S0G5E8-F1
#
_cell.length_a   1.000
_cell.length_b   1.000
_cell.length_c   1.000
_cell.angle_alpha   90.00
_cell.angle_beta   90.00
_cell.angle_gamma   90.00
#
_symmetry.space_group_name_H-M   'P 1'
#
loop_
_entity.id
_entity.type
_entity.pdbx_description
1 polymer ?
#
loop_
_entity_poly.entity_id
_entity_poly.type
_entity_poly.pdbx_seq_one_letter_code
_entity_poly.pdbx_strand_id
1 'polypeptide(L)'
;MCLTKIVTEVTPLDITNAGTAKGTYQNADRFPVFYRVGTGTQYVKDTNGKITYLMGAYSYKTGGIVNTPAISDWSFVTNTTNTPLSTYGTPGDSGSPLFAWDADQNKWVLLAVLNSYAGVNGNTNWYTIIPAGDVKNTMKQDADAPVNTKQGEGVS
;
A
#
# COMPACT_ATOMS: atom_id res chain seq x y z
N MET A 1 10.30 9.12 3.63
CA MET A 1 11.17 9.48 2.49
C MET A 1 10.58 10.73 1.88
N CYS A 2 11.33 11.83 1.82
CA CYS A 2 10.92 13.05 1.13
C CYS A 2 11.58 13.04 -0.26
N LEU A 3 10.81 13.33 -1.31
CA LEU A 3 11.32 13.38 -2.68
C LEU A 3 11.78 14.81 -2.99
N THR A 4 12.91 14.97 -3.66
CA THR A 4 13.52 16.30 -3.94
C THR A 4 12.84 17.10 -5.05
N LYS A 5 11.77 16.56 -5.68
CA LYS A 5 10.98 17.22 -6.74
C LYS A 5 9.50 16.84 -6.63
N ILE A 6 8.61 17.76 -7.02
CA ILE A 6 7.16 17.50 -7.13
C ILE A 6 6.92 16.50 -8.27
N VAL A 7 6.21 15.41 -7.97
CA VAL A 7 5.77 14.44 -8.99
C VAL A 7 4.62 15.06 -9.80
N THR A 8 4.76 15.17 -11.11
CA THR A 8 3.76 15.77 -12.01
C THR A 8 3.04 14.74 -12.89
N GLU A 9 3.48 13.47 -12.90
CA GLU A 9 2.95 12.43 -13.79
C GLU A 9 1.73 11.70 -13.21
N VAL A 10 1.50 11.76 -11.90
CA VAL A 10 0.39 11.12 -11.20
C VAL A 10 -0.16 11.99 -10.07
N THR A 11 -1.47 11.95 -9.83
CA THR A 11 -2.08 12.58 -8.65
C THR A 11 -1.73 11.76 -7.39
N PRO A 12 -1.35 12.40 -6.26
CA PRO A 12 -1.17 11.69 -5.00
C PRO A 12 -2.44 10.92 -4.64
N LEU A 13 -2.30 9.62 -4.33
CA LEU A 13 -3.42 8.83 -3.86
C LEU A 13 -3.72 9.18 -2.41
N ASP A 14 -5.00 9.34 -2.07
CA ASP A 14 -5.42 9.55 -0.69
C ASP A 14 -5.03 8.34 0.17
N ILE A 15 -4.51 8.61 1.37
CA ILE A 15 -4.33 7.58 2.40
C ILE A 15 -5.69 7.30 3.03
N THR A 16 -5.96 6.02 3.31
CA THR A 16 -7.16 5.59 4.03
C THR A 16 -7.43 6.44 5.28
N ASN A 17 -8.68 6.83 5.48
CA ASN A 17 -9.12 7.53 6.69
C ASN A 17 -9.73 6.59 7.74
N ALA A 18 -9.80 5.29 7.45
CA ALA A 18 -10.48 4.30 8.28
C ALA A 18 -9.71 3.92 9.56
N GLY A 19 -8.44 4.35 9.64
CA GLY A 19 -7.58 4.12 10.80
C GLY A 19 -7.19 2.65 10.98
N THR A 20 -6.91 2.28 12.22
CA THR A 20 -6.33 0.98 12.63
C THR A 20 -7.20 0.25 13.65
N ALA A 21 -8.49 0.60 13.73
CA ALA A 21 -9.41 -0.09 14.61
C ALA A 21 -9.51 -1.58 14.24
N LYS A 22 -9.70 -2.43 15.25
CA LYS A 22 -9.74 -3.88 15.05
C LYS A 22 -10.91 -4.23 14.11
N GLY A 23 -10.61 -5.00 13.06
CA GLY A 23 -11.58 -5.47 12.08
C GLY A 23 -11.96 -4.48 10.98
N THR A 24 -11.39 -3.27 10.96
CA THR A 24 -11.72 -2.24 9.95
C THR A 24 -11.66 -2.77 8.52
N TYR A 25 -10.56 -3.42 8.14
CA TYR A 25 -10.34 -3.92 6.78
C TYR A 25 -10.88 -5.33 6.55
N GLN A 26 -11.62 -5.88 7.52
CA GLN A 26 -12.38 -7.14 7.37
C GLN A 26 -13.82 -6.87 6.90
N ASN A 27 -14.28 -5.62 6.97
CA ASN A 27 -15.58 -5.21 6.46
C ASN A 27 -15.58 -5.22 4.92
N ALA A 28 -16.12 -6.29 4.33
CA ALA A 28 -16.20 -6.45 2.88
C ALA A 28 -17.21 -5.50 2.20
N ASP A 29 -18.20 -4.98 2.93
CA ASP A 29 -19.15 -4.00 2.37
C ASP A 29 -18.43 -2.68 2.07
N ARG A 30 -17.52 -2.27 2.97
CA ARG A 30 -16.71 -1.06 2.79
C ARG A 30 -15.46 -1.30 1.95
N PHE A 31 -14.75 -2.41 2.18
CA PHE A 31 -13.49 -2.74 1.50
C PHE A 31 -13.60 -4.07 0.74
N PRO A 32 -14.27 -4.08 -0.42
CA PRO A 32 -14.53 -5.31 -1.15
C PRO A 32 -13.31 -5.87 -1.89
N VAL A 33 -12.29 -5.04 -2.15
CA VAL A 33 -11.12 -5.45 -2.95
C VAL A 33 -9.84 -4.74 -2.53
N PHE A 34 -8.73 -5.49 -2.57
CA PHE A 34 -7.39 -5.02 -2.27
C PHE A 34 -6.42 -5.39 -3.39
N TYR A 35 -5.60 -4.42 -3.82
CA TYR A 35 -4.57 -4.62 -4.84
C TYR A 35 -3.19 -4.26 -4.31
N ARG A 36 -2.16 -4.96 -4.80
CA ARG A 36 -0.76 -4.57 -4.58
C ARG A 36 0.01 -4.49 -5.89
N VAL A 37 1.13 -3.80 -5.84
CA VAL A 37 2.16 -3.81 -6.89
C VAL A 37 3.53 -3.75 -6.25
N GLY A 38 4.48 -4.54 -6.75
CA GLY A 38 5.84 -4.56 -6.23
C GLY A 38 6.84 -5.08 -7.25
N THR A 39 8.10 -5.12 -6.86
CA THR A 39 9.24 -5.50 -7.70
C THR A 39 10.14 -6.51 -6.98
N GLY A 40 9.59 -7.33 -6.11
CA GLY A 40 10.32 -8.40 -5.42
C GLY A 40 10.83 -9.47 -6.38
N THR A 41 11.49 -10.48 -5.82
CA THR A 41 11.91 -11.66 -6.57
C THR A 41 10.69 -12.39 -7.11
N GLN A 42 10.69 -12.67 -8.40
CA GLN A 42 9.52 -13.15 -9.12
C GLN A 42 9.51 -14.67 -9.16
N TYR A 43 8.40 -15.25 -8.72
CA TYR A 43 8.14 -16.68 -8.71
C TYR A 43 6.76 -16.98 -9.29
N VAL A 44 6.59 -18.20 -9.81
CA VAL A 44 5.27 -18.79 -10.08
C VAL A 44 5.11 -20.02 -9.21
N LYS A 45 3.97 -20.14 -8.54
CA LYS A 45 3.57 -21.32 -7.78
C LYS A 45 2.48 -22.06 -8.56
N ASP A 46 2.73 -23.31 -8.92
CA ASP A 46 1.71 -24.13 -9.59
C ASP A 46 0.66 -24.65 -8.60
N THR A 47 -0.36 -25.34 -9.13
CA THR A 47 -1.46 -25.94 -8.34
C THR A 47 -1.00 -27.01 -7.37
N ASN A 48 0.17 -27.63 -7.60
CA ASN A 48 0.79 -28.62 -6.73
C ASN A 48 1.69 -27.96 -5.66
N GLY A 49 1.77 -26.64 -5.66
CA GLY A 49 2.60 -25.86 -4.74
C GLY A 49 4.08 -25.80 -5.13
N LYS A 50 4.46 -26.30 -6.30
CA LYS A 50 5.84 -26.18 -6.80
C LYS A 50 6.13 -24.74 -7.17
N ILE A 51 7.21 -24.22 -6.60
CA ILE A 51 7.67 -22.86 -6.80
C ILE A 51 8.77 -22.86 -7.87
N THR A 52 8.57 -22.07 -8.92
CA THR A 52 9.53 -21.86 -10.00
C THR A 52 10.02 -20.42 -9.94
N TYR A 53 11.32 -20.23 -9.78
CA TYR A 53 11.95 -18.91 -9.89
C TYR A 53 11.92 -18.42 -11.34
N LEU A 54 11.55 -17.15 -11.53
CA LEU A 54 11.58 -16.50 -12.83
C LEU A 54 12.70 -15.47 -12.91
N MET A 55 12.79 -14.56 -11.94
CA MET A 55 13.73 -13.44 -12.00
C MET A 55 13.97 -12.79 -10.63
N GLY A 56 15.14 -12.16 -10.47
CA GLY A 56 15.52 -11.44 -9.26
C GLY A 56 14.72 -10.15 -9.07
N ALA A 57 14.75 -9.63 -7.84
CA ALA A 57 14.11 -8.35 -7.50
C ALA A 57 14.58 -7.19 -8.40
N TYR A 58 13.73 -6.19 -8.52
CA TYR A 58 13.91 -4.93 -9.27
C TYR A 58 14.01 -5.07 -10.79
N SER A 59 13.73 -6.25 -11.33
CA SER A 59 13.78 -6.49 -12.77
C SER A 59 12.52 -6.01 -13.50
N TYR A 60 11.33 -6.29 -12.95
CA TYR A 60 10.04 -5.80 -13.48
C TYR A 60 8.98 -5.75 -12.38
N LYS A 61 7.86 -5.06 -12.66
CA LYS A 61 6.73 -4.90 -11.74
C LYS A 61 5.74 -6.04 -11.88
N THR A 62 5.29 -6.59 -10.76
CA THR A 62 4.14 -7.51 -10.69
C THR A 62 3.12 -7.02 -9.67
N GLY A 63 1.84 -7.24 -9.99
CA GLY A 63 0.73 -6.84 -9.15
C GLY A 63 -0.42 -7.83 -9.26
N GLY A 64 -1.37 -7.70 -8.36
CA GLY A 64 -2.49 -8.62 -8.28
C GLY A 64 -3.39 -8.37 -7.07
N ILE A 65 -4.30 -9.31 -6.88
CA ILE A 65 -5.33 -9.28 -5.84
C ILE A 65 -4.76 -9.80 -4.53
N VAL A 66 -5.11 -9.11 -3.45
CA VAL A 66 -4.79 -9.50 -2.08
C VAL A 66 -6.10 -9.90 -1.39
N ASN A 67 -6.10 -11.04 -0.71
CA ASN A 67 -7.27 -11.51 0.01
C ASN A 67 -7.58 -10.63 1.22
N THR A 68 -8.86 -10.60 1.61
CA THR A 68 -9.32 -10.00 2.86
C THR A 68 -8.48 -10.49 4.04
N PRO A 69 -8.06 -9.60 4.95
CA PRO A 69 -7.13 -9.95 6.00
C PRO A 69 -7.77 -10.82 7.09
N ALA A 70 -7.00 -11.76 7.62
CA ALA A 70 -7.35 -12.51 8.82
C ALA A 70 -7.16 -11.65 10.09
N ILE A 71 -6.24 -10.68 10.06
CA ILE A 71 -6.01 -9.71 11.14
C ILE A 71 -6.00 -8.31 10.54
N SER A 72 -6.83 -7.44 11.10
CA SER A 72 -6.90 -6.02 10.78
C SER A 72 -6.87 -5.24 12.08
N ASP A 73 -5.77 -4.56 12.38
CA ASP A 73 -5.61 -3.65 13.50
C ASP A 73 -4.59 -2.56 13.14
N TRP A 74 -3.44 -2.50 13.81
CA TRP A 74 -2.27 -1.75 13.34
C TRP A 74 -1.57 -2.49 12.17
N SER A 75 -1.85 -3.78 12.02
CA SER A 75 -1.34 -4.66 10.97
C SER A 75 -2.47 -5.12 10.03
N PHE A 76 -2.09 -5.45 8.80
CA PHE A 76 -2.93 -6.17 7.85
C PHE A 76 -2.24 -7.49 7.53
N VAL A 77 -2.83 -8.60 7.98
CA VAL A 77 -2.25 -9.94 7.82
C VAL A 77 -3.18 -10.79 6.96
N THR A 78 -2.64 -11.30 5.87
CA THR A 78 -3.41 -12.04 4.86
C THR A 78 -2.67 -13.27 4.39
N ASN A 79 -3.42 -14.30 4.03
CA ASN A 79 -2.90 -15.51 3.39
C ASN A 79 -3.26 -15.49 1.91
N THR A 80 -2.31 -15.77 1.04
CA THR A 80 -2.57 -15.97 -0.38
C THR A 80 -3.33 -17.27 -0.60
N THR A 81 -4.24 -17.24 -1.57
CA THR A 81 -5.09 -18.36 -1.97
C THR A 81 -4.86 -18.63 -3.45
N ASN A 82 -5.40 -19.73 -3.97
CA ASN A 82 -5.30 -20.06 -5.40
C ASN A 82 -6.46 -19.43 -6.20
N THR A 83 -6.67 -18.12 -6.06
CA THR A 83 -7.65 -17.36 -6.87
C THR A 83 -6.97 -16.66 -8.04
N PRO A 84 -7.71 -16.31 -9.11
CA PRO A 84 -7.14 -15.57 -10.24
C PRO A 84 -6.42 -14.30 -9.76
N LEU A 85 -5.19 -14.10 -10.25
CA LEU A 85 -4.32 -12.97 -9.90
C LEU A 85 -3.99 -12.84 -8.41
N SER A 86 -4.13 -13.90 -7.60
CA SER A 86 -3.57 -13.92 -6.25
C SER A 86 -2.06 -13.70 -6.30
N THR A 87 -1.58 -12.76 -5.50
CA THR A 87 -0.16 -12.36 -5.47
C THR A 87 0.41 -12.47 -4.07
N TYR A 88 1.65 -12.95 -3.98
CA TYR A 88 2.41 -13.11 -2.74
C TYR A 88 3.66 -12.25 -2.77
N GLY A 89 3.85 -11.40 -1.75
CA GLY A 89 5.05 -10.60 -1.61
C GLY A 89 6.26 -11.41 -1.18
N THR A 90 7.39 -11.17 -1.82
CA THR A 90 8.65 -11.90 -1.64
C THR A 90 9.82 -10.92 -1.37
N PRO A 91 11.05 -11.38 -1.13
CA PRO A 91 12.18 -10.48 -0.89
C PRO A 91 12.34 -9.45 -2.02
N GLY A 92 12.49 -8.18 -1.64
CA GLY A 92 12.51 -7.03 -2.55
C GLY A 92 11.17 -6.30 -2.71
N ASP A 93 10.06 -6.88 -2.22
CA ASP A 93 8.77 -6.18 -2.14
C ASP A 93 8.56 -5.38 -0.85
N SER A 94 9.48 -5.46 0.13
CA SER A 94 9.36 -4.68 1.37
C SER A 94 9.19 -3.19 1.07
N GLY A 95 8.17 -2.57 1.66
CA GLY A 95 7.78 -1.18 1.39
C GLY A 95 6.82 -1.00 0.21
N SER A 96 6.52 -2.05 -0.56
CA SER A 96 5.56 -1.98 -1.67
C SER A 96 4.14 -1.64 -1.17
N PRO A 97 3.38 -0.83 -1.94
CA PRO A 97 2.08 -0.37 -1.51
C PRO A 97 0.99 -1.45 -1.62
N LEU A 98 0.10 -1.43 -0.64
CA LEU A 98 -1.22 -2.07 -0.66
C LEU A 98 -2.28 -0.99 -0.82
N PHE A 99 -3.20 -1.21 -1.75
CA PHE A 99 -4.33 -0.34 -2.04
C PHE A 99 -5.64 -1.04 -1.69
N ALA A 100 -6.64 -0.27 -1.29
CA ALA A 100 -8.01 -0.73 -1.08
C ALA A 100 -8.98 0.13 -1.87
N TRP A 101 -10.06 -0.48 -2.36
CA TRP A 101 -11.23 0.28 -2.78
C TRP A 101 -12.07 0.59 -1.54
N ASP A 102 -12.26 1.87 -1.23
CA ASP A 102 -13.16 2.30 -0.15
C ASP A 102 -14.53 2.63 -0.77
N ALA A 103 -15.49 1.72 -0.61
CA ALA A 103 -16.83 1.82 -1.18
C ALA A 103 -17.63 2.98 -0.58
N ASP A 104 -17.39 3.33 0.70
CA ASP A 104 -18.03 4.48 1.34
C ASP A 104 -17.55 5.80 0.72
N GLN A 105 -16.31 5.84 0.24
CA GLN A 105 -15.71 7.00 -0.41
C GLN A 105 -15.73 6.95 -1.94
N ASN A 106 -16.13 5.81 -2.51
CA ASN A 106 -16.12 5.53 -3.95
C ASN A 106 -14.78 5.84 -4.63
N LYS A 107 -13.67 5.45 -4.00
CA LYS A 107 -12.31 5.69 -4.52
C LYS A 107 -11.28 4.67 -4.05
N TRP A 108 -10.16 4.60 -4.77
CA TRP A 108 -8.97 3.87 -4.33
C TRP A 108 -8.20 4.68 -3.28
N VAL A 109 -7.74 4.00 -2.24
CA VAL A 109 -6.91 4.58 -1.17
C VAL A 109 -5.63 3.78 -0.96
N LEU A 110 -4.56 4.47 -0.57
CA LEU A 110 -3.34 3.84 -0.09
C LEU A 110 -3.57 3.37 1.35
N LEU A 111 -3.43 2.07 1.58
CA LEU A 111 -3.79 1.41 2.82
C LEU A 111 -2.57 1.10 3.70
N ALA A 112 -1.61 0.37 3.15
CA ALA A 112 -0.54 -0.24 3.93
C ALA A 112 0.72 -0.41 3.08
N VAL A 113 1.83 -0.76 3.72
CA VAL A 113 3.07 -1.16 3.04
C VAL A 113 3.47 -2.57 3.46
N LEU A 114 4.02 -3.36 2.53
CA LEU A 114 4.48 -4.71 2.86
C LEU A 114 5.65 -4.65 3.84
N ASN A 115 5.51 -5.34 4.97
CA ASN A 115 6.51 -5.40 6.02
C ASN A 115 7.30 -6.72 5.94
N SER A 116 6.59 -7.85 5.90
CA SER A 116 7.19 -9.17 6.02
C SER A 116 6.37 -10.27 5.31
N TYR A 117 6.98 -11.44 5.17
CA TYR A 117 6.42 -12.61 4.49
C TYR A 117 6.86 -13.92 5.18
N ALA A 118 6.09 -15.00 5.04
CA ALA A 118 6.31 -16.27 5.73
C ALA A 118 7.34 -17.17 5.05
N GLY A 119 8.32 -16.58 4.36
CA GLY A 119 9.26 -17.31 3.52
C GLY A 119 8.66 -17.73 2.18
N VAL A 120 9.51 -18.22 1.27
CA VAL A 120 9.12 -18.56 -0.11
C VAL A 120 8.08 -19.68 -0.13
N ASN A 121 8.18 -20.66 0.76
CA ASN A 121 7.23 -21.78 0.87
C ASN A 121 5.96 -21.43 1.66
N GLY A 122 5.91 -20.27 2.30
CA GLY A 122 4.74 -19.79 3.05
C GLY A 122 3.66 -19.21 2.13
N ASN A 123 2.60 -18.71 2.76
CA ASN A 123 1.51 -17.99 2.08
C ASN A 123 1.07 -16.71 2.81
N THR A 124 1.67 -16.38 3.96
CA THR A 124 1.28 -15.22 4.75
C THR A 124 2.12 -13.98 4.42
N ASN A 125 1.46 -12.85 4.18
CA ASN A 125 2.09 -11.54 4.15
C ASN A 125 1.58 -10.68 5.30
N TRP A 126 2.51 -9.93 5.89
CA TRP A 126 2.23 -8.91 6.90
C TRP A 126 2.49 -7.53 6.30
N TYR A 127 1.48 -6.68 6.38
CA TYR A 127 1.57 -5.29 5.99
C TYR A 127 1.40 -4.40 7.23
N THR A 128 2.06 -3.25 7.23
CA THR A 128 1.88 -2.20 8.24
C THR A 128 0.92 -1.16 7.67
N ILE A 129 -0.21 -0.93 8.35
CA ILE A 129 -1.21 0.08 7.92
C ILE A 129 -0.60 1.47 8.08
N ILE A 130 -0.77 2.31 7.06
CA ILE A 130 -0.20 3.66 7.08
C ILE A 130 -0.99 4.53 8.07
N PRO A 131 -0.34 5.09 9.10
CA PRO A 131 -0.98 6.04 9.98
C PRO A 131 -1.20 7.37 9.23
N ALA A 132 -2.43 7.62 8.79
CA ALA A 132 -2.79 8.84 8.05
C ALA A 132 -2.45 10.14 8.80
N GLY A 133 -2.41 10.09 10.15
CA GLY A 133 -1.98 11.21 10.99
C GLY A 133 -0.50 11.55 10.85
N ASP A 134 0.37 10.55 10.83
CA ASP A 134 1.83 10.76 10.82
C ASP A 134 2.32 11.23 9.45
N VAL A 135 1.74 10.73 8.35
CA VAL A 135 2.09 11.19 6.99
C VAL A 135 1.71 12.66 6.79
N LYS A 136 0.54 13.08 7.28
CA LYS A 136 0.13 14.49 7.25
C LYS A 136 1.04 15.37 8.09
N ASN A 137 1.59 14.86 9.19
CA ASN A 137 2.53 15.60 10.03
C ASN A 137 3.90 15.75 9.36
N THR A 138 4.43 14.71 8.69
CA THR A 138 5.67 14.83 7.89
C THR A 138 5.49 15.79 6.71
N MET A 139 4.36 15.75 6.00
CA MET A 139 4.08 16.71 4.91
C MET A 139 4.01 18.17 5.39
N LYS A 140 3.63 18.40 6.65
CA LYS A 140 3.63 19.74 7.26
C LYS A 140 5.01 20.19 7.74
N GLN A 141 5.93 19.26 8.01
CA GLN A 141 7.30 19.60 8.42
C GLN A 141 8.14 20.14 7.25
N ASP A 142 7.78 19.78 6.02
CA ASP A 142 8.44 20.26 4.79
C ASP A 142 7.73 21.50 4.17
N ALA A 143 6.72 22.07 4.86
CA ALA A 143 5.99 23.24 4.42
C ALA A 143 6.39 24.47 5.25
N ASP A 144 6.99 25.47 4.60
CA ASP A 144 7.18 26.79 5.21
C ASP A 144 5.83 27.44 5.53
N ALA A 145 5.85 28.38 6.48
CA ALA A 145 4.65 29.12 6.89
C ALA A 145 3.95 29.75 5.67
N PRO A 146 2.60 29.67 5.58
CA PRO A 146 1.87 30.22 4.45
C PRO A 146 2.14 31.73 4.30
N VAL A 147 2.71 32.12 3.16
CA VAL A 147 2.89 33.52 2.80
C VAL A 147 1.54 34.09 2.39
N ASN A 148 0.90 34.80 3.33
CA ASN A 148 -0.32 35.54 3.06
C ASN A 148 0.03 36.91 2.46
N THR A 149 0.07 37.01 1.13
CA THR A 149 0.20 38.32 0.47
C THR A 149 -1.08 39.12 0.67
N LYS A 150 -1.03 40.19 1.46
CA LYS A 150 -2.07 41.22 1.45
C LYS A 150 -1.87 42.09 0.21
N GLN A 151 -2.91 42.21 -0.61
CA GLN A 151 -2.90 43.07 -1.78
C GLN A 151 -2.88 44.54 -1.31
N GLY A 152 -1.72 45.21 -1.35
CA GLY A 152 -1.65 46.65 -1.05
C GLY A 152 -0.31 47.27 -0.66
N GLU A 153 0.73 46.54 -0.25
CA GLU A 153 1.99 47.16 0.18
C GLU A 153 3.03 47.27 -0.95
N GLY A 154 2.68 48.10 -1.93
CA GLY A 154 3.58 48.46 -3.00
C GLY A 154 3.30 49.87 -3.52
N VAL A 155 3.32 50.88 -2.65
CA VAL A 155 3.48 52.29 -3.09
C VAL A 155 4.09 53.15 -1.96
N SER A 156 5.37 53.52 -2.10
CA SER A 156 5.90 54.90 -2.17
C SER A 156 7.43 54.87 -2.17
#